data_AF-A0A1H0ERF3-F1
#
_entry.id   AF-A0A1H0ERF3-F1
#
_cell.length_a   1.000
_cell.length_b   1.000
_cell.length_c   1.000
_cell.angle_alpha   90.00
_cell.angle_beta   90.00
_cell.angle_gamma   90.00
#
_symmetry.space_group_name_H-M   'P 1'
#
loop_
_entity.id
_entity.type
_entity.pdbx_description
1 polymer ?
#
loop_
_entity_poly.entity_id
_entity_poly.type
_entity_poly.pdbx_seq_one_letter_code
_entity_poly.pdbx_strand_id
1 'polypeptide(L)' 'MMDWKNYLHTKFPGLTLKPSLCVQWEKSYTEWSPSNGYEIADIPCIEAYTDPDAYKDDSFNQIWLAVK' A
#
# COMPACT_ATOMS: atom_id res chain seq x y z
N MET A 1 9.56 7.33 -16.62
CA MET A 1 9.32 5.94 -16.18
C MET A 1 9.54 5.93 -14.67
N MET A 2 8.63 5.35 -13.88
CA MET A 2 8.72 5.35 -12.40
C MET A 2 9.95 4.55 -11.95
N ASP A 3 10.75 5.07 -11.01
CA ASP A 3 11.83 4.29 -10.39
C ASP A 3 11.28 3.52 -9.18
N TRP A 4 10.96 2.26 -9.41
CA TRP A 4 10.37 1.36 -8.42
C TRP A 4 11.29 1.02 -7.25
N LYS A 5 12.60 1.34 -7.33
CA LYS A 5 13.55 1.07 -6.24
C LYS A 5 13.32 1.95 -5.01
N ASN A 6 12.66 3.09 -5.18
CA ASN A 6 12.39 4.06 -4.10
C ASN A 6 10.99 3.89 -3.51
N TYR A 7 10.39 2.70 -3.64
CA TYR A 7 9.07 2.40 -3.10
C TYR A 7 9.08 1.11 -2.31
N LEU A 8 8.49 1.16 -1.11
CA LEU A 8 8.07 -0.03 -0.39
C LEU A 8 6.62 -0.32 -0.77
N HIS A 9 6.27 -1.59 -0.99
CA HIS A 9 4.91 -1.95 -1.34
C HIS A 9 4.37 -3.12 -0.52
N THR A 10 3.07 -3.10 -0.32
CA THR A 10 2.32 -4.17 0.35
C THR A 10 1.19 -4.66 -0.53
N LYS A 11 0.87 -5.95 -0.44
CA LYS A 11 -0.34 -6.55 -1.05
C LYS A 11 -1.34 -6.87 0.05
N PHE A 12 -2.61 -6.55 -0.17
CA PHE A 12 -3.69 -6.85 0.76
C PHE A 12 -4.97 -7.26 0.01
N PRO A 13 -5.86 -8.06 0.64
CA PRO A 13 -7.14 -8.43 0.03
C PRO A 13 -8.00 -7.20 -0.29
N GLY A 14 -8.77 -7.28 -1.37
CA GLY A 14 -9.58 -6.18 -1.89
C GLY A 14 -10.83 -5.85 -1.06
N LEU A 15 -11.66 -4.96 -1.60
CA LEU A 15 -12.58 -4.08 -0.85
C LEU A 15 -13.85 -4.75 -0.30
N THR A 16 -13.93 -6.08 -0.21
CA THR A 16 -15.13 -6.77 0.32
C THR A 16 -15.43 -6.43 1.78
N LEU A 17 -14.46 -5.86 2.50
CA LEU A 17 -14.66 -5.33 3.85
C LEU A 17 -14.10 -3.91 3.91
N LYS A 18 -14.97 -2.89 3.80
CA LYS A 18 -14.62 -1.45 3.90
C LYS A 18 -13.85 -1.00 5.18
N PRO A 19 -13.64 -1.78 6.26
CA PRO A 19 -12.61 -1.45 7.25
C PRO A 19 -11.17 -1.70 6.78
N SER A 20 -10.93 -2.46 5.71
CA SER A 20 -9.59 -2.99 5.39
C SER A 20 -8.61 -1.90 4.94
N LEU A 21 -9.03 -0.97 4.08
CA LEU A 21 -8.10 -0.03 3.47
C LEU A 21 -7.51 0.98 4.46
N CYS A 22 -8.35 1.64 5.26
CA CYS A 22 -7.88 2.59 6.27
C CYS A 22 -6.98 1.89 7.31
N VAL A 23 -7.32 0.67 7.70
CA VAL A 23 -6.49 -0.15 8.60
C VAL A 23 -5.15 -0.49 7.96
N GLN A 24 -5.11 -0.79 6.66
CA GLN A 24 -3.85 -1.05 5.96
C GLN A 24 -2.98 0.21 5.82
N TRP A 25 -3.58 1.38 5.60
CA TRP A 25 -2.88 2.66 5.65
C TRP A 25 -2.31 2.94 7.04
N GLU A 26 -3.10 2.73 8.10
CA GLU A 26 -2.66 2.89 9.48
C GLU A 26 -1.44 2.00 9.77
N LYS A 27 -1.54 0.69 9.51
CA LYS A 27 -0.43 -0.26 9.70
C LYS A 27 0.81 0.09 8.89
N SER A 28 0.61 0.60 7.68
CA SER A 28 1.72 1.04 6.82
C SER A 28 2.58 2.11 7.49
N TYR A 29 1.96 3.06 8.20
CA TYR A 29 2.66 4.14 8.90
C TYR A 29 3.06 3.80 10.34
N THR A 30 2.29 2.98 11.06
CA THR A 30 2.54 2.71 12.49
C THR A 30 3.42 1.49 12.73
N GLU A 31 3.36 0.49 11.85
CA GLU A 31 4.09 -0.77 12.02
C GLU A 31 5.20 -0.91 10.98
N TRP A 32 4.87 -0.70 9.70
CA TRP A 32 5.76 -1.08 8.60
C TRP A 32 6.84 -0.04 8.35
N SER A 33 6.47 1.24 8.28
CA SER A 33 7.42 2.33 8.09
C SER A 33 8.53 2.34 9.16
N PRO A 34 8.24 2.23 10.47
CA PRO A 34 9.30 2.26 11.49
C PRO A 34 10.20 1.01 11.53
N SER A 35 9.77 -0.12 10.95
CA SER A 35 10.46 -1.41 11.07
C SER A 35 11.46 -1.72 9.96
N ASN A 36 11.48 -0.94 8.88
CA ASN A 36 12.28 -1.24 7.67
C ASN A 36 13.53 -0.36 7.50
N GLY A 37 13.74 0.65 8.35
CA GLY A 37 14.91 1.51 8.33
C GLY A 37 14.95 2.58 7.22
N TYR A 38 13.91 2.67 6.39
CA TYR A 38 13.75 3.73 5.39
C TYR A 38 12.93 4.88 5.93
N GLU A 39 13.26 6.10 5.51
CA GLU A 39 12.43 7.26 5.78
C GLU A 39 11.38 7.42 4.69
N ILE A 40 10.14 7.74 5.08
CA ILE A 40 9.09 8.05 4.10
C ILE A 40 9.46 9.35 3.38
N ALA A 41 9.39 9.33 2.05
CA ALA A 41 9.60 10.50 1.23
C ALA A 41 8.36 11.42 1.30
N ASP A 42 8.58 12.73 1.27
CA ASP A 42 7.51 13.73 1.23
C ASP A 42 6.93 13.90 -0.18
N ILE A 43 6.47 12.78 -0.74
CA ILE A 43 5.80 12.70 -2.04
C ILE A 43 4.56 11.79 -1.94
N PRO A 44 3.60 11.89 -2.88
CA PRO A 44 2.38 11.10 -2.82
C PRO A 44 2.65 9.59 -2.80
N CYS A 45 1.99 8.91 -1.87
CA CYS A 45 1.89 7.45 -1.88
C CYS A 45 0.83 7.00 -2.90
N ILE A 46 0.92 5.75 -3.36
CA ILE A 46 0.03 5.22 -4.40
C ILE A 46 -0.79 4.07 -3.84
N GLU A 47 -2.09 4.14 -4.08
CA GLU A 47 -2.99 3.00 -3.94
C GLU A 47 -3.30 2.44 -5.33
N ALA A 48 -3.06 1.14 -5.52
CA ALA A 48 -3.25 0.47 -6.79
C ALA A 48 -4.24 -0.69 -6.67
N TYR A 49 -5.32 -0.62 -7.44
CA TYR A 49 -6.28 -1.70 -7.64
C TYR A 49 -5.79 -2.56 -8.81
N THR A 50 -5.27 -3.75 -8.50
CA THR A 50 -4.57 -4.56 -9.52
C THR A 50 -5.46 -5.58 -10.22
N ASP A 51 -6.66 -5.82 -9.71
CA ASP A 51 -7.68 -6.63 -10.35
C ASP A 51 -8.68 -5.78 -11.14
N PRO A 52 -9.21 -6.26 -12.29
CA PRO A 52 -10.26 -5.58 -13.04
C PRO A 52 -11.55 -5.38 -12.22
N ASP A 53 -11.80 -6.30 -11.28
CA ASP A 53 -12.86 -6.20 -10.29
C ASP A 53 -12.21 -6.15 -8.90
N ALA A 54 -12.27 -4.98 -8.26
CA ALA A 54 -11.70 -4.75 -6.93
C ALA A 54 -12.62 -5.23 -5.78
N TYR A 55 -13.79 -5.78 -6.10
CA TYR A 55 -14.82 -6.20 -5.15
C TYR A 55 -15.00 -7.72 -5.09
N LYS A 56 -14.33 -8.50 -5.94
CA LYS A 56 -14.32 -9.96 -5.81
C LYS A 56 -13.55 -10.39 -4.56
N ASP A 57 -13.96 -11.51 -3.97
CA ASP A 57 -13.42 -12.01 -2.69
C ASP A 57 -11.91 -12.30 -2.73
N ASP A 58 -11.38 -12.64 -3.90
CA ASP A 58 -9.97 -12.97 -4.14
C ASP A 58 -9.17 -11.81 -4.77
N SER A 59 -9.72 -10.60 -4.80
CA SER A 59 -9.01 -9.43 -5.31
C SER A 59 -7.87 -9.02 -4.40
N PHE A 60 -6.83 -8.43 -4.99
CA PHE A 60 -5.71 -7.85 -4.27
C PHE A 60 -5.48 -6.40 -4.70
N ASN A 61 -5.20 -5.58 -3.70
CA ASN A 61 -4.80 -4.20 -3.84
C ASN A 61 -3.39 -4.01 -3.30
N GLN A 62 -2.80 -2.87 -3.65
CA GLN A 62 -1.46 -2.51 -3.24
C GLN A 62 -1.40 -1.09 -2.70
N ILE A 63 -0.62 -0.88 -1.65
CA ILE A 63 -0.17 0.44 -1.22
C ILE A 63 1.32 0.51 -1.49
N TRP A 64 1.75 1.61 -2.10
CA TRP A 64 3.14 1.92 -2.41
C TRP A 64 3.52 3.19 -1.67
N LEU A 65 4.45 3.06 -0.73
CA LEU A 65 5.01 4.16 0.03
C LEU A 65 6.34 4.57 -0.60
N ALA A 66 6.45 5.84 -0.97
CA ALA A 66 7.71 6.38 -1.42
C ALA A 66 8.69 6.49 -0.24
N VAL A 67 9.95 6.14 -0.48
CA VAL A 67 11.01 6.16 0.52
C VAL A 67 12.28 6.84 0.03
N LYS A 68 13.14 7.26 0.96
CA LYS A 68 14.45 7.87 0.74
C LYS A 68 15.53 7.23 1.61
#